data_AF-A0A1W9STI7-F1
#
_entry.id   AF-A0A1W9STI7-F1
#
_cell.length_a   1.000
_cell.length_b   1.000
_cell.length_c   1.000
_cell.angle_alpha   90.00
_cell.angle_beta   90.00
_cell.angle_gamma   90.00
#
_symmetry.space_group_name_H-M   'P 1'
#
loop_
_entity.id
_entity.type
_entity.pdbx_description
1 polymer ?
#
loop_
_entity_poly.entity_id
_entity_poly.type
_entity_poly.pdbx_seq_one_letter_code
_entity_poly.pdbx_strand_id
1 'polypeptide(L)'
;MLFLLVLHGELWQLFEIFYNVVSTVLAGAVFGDHCSPISDTTILSSMASSCNHIAHVKTQLPYALTVGATALFIGSLISAFGVNQLLLFVIGTIILYFIIYFFGKKTIF
;
A
#
# COMPACT_ATOMS: atom_id res chain seq x y z
N MET A 1 -13.66 -37.98 13.04
CA MET A 1 -14.01 -37.20 11.82
C MET A 1 -14.36 -35.76 12.14
N LEU A 2 -15.39 -35.47 12.96
CA LEU A 2 -15.84 -34.10 13.28
C LEU A 2 -14.77 -33.24 13.97
N PHE A 3 -14.03 -33.79 14.94
CA PHE A 3 -12.93 -33.09 15.64
C PHE A 3 -11.77 -32.68 14.72
N LEU A 4 -11.45 -33.49 13.71
CA LEU A 4 -10.40 -33.17 12.73
C LEU A 4 -10.83 -32.07 11.76
N LEU A 5 -12.12 -32.01 11.41
CA LEU A 5 -12.68 -30.93 10.58
C LEU A 5 -12.71 -29.58 11.33
N VAL A 6 -12.98 -29.61 12.64
CA VAL A 6 -12.91 -28.40 13.49
C VAL A 6 -11.46 -27.90 13.57
N LEU A 7 -10.49 -28.77 13.88
CA LEU A 7 -9.07 -28.38 13.90
C LEU A 7 -8.56 -27.85 12.55
N HIS A 8 -9.03 -28.43 11.45
CA HIS A 8 -8.72 -27.92 10.11
C HIS A 8 -9.25 -26.50 9.93
N GLY A 9 -10.52 -26.23 10.27
CA GLY A 9 -11.12 -24.89 10.18
C GLY A 9 -10.39 -23.83 11.01
N GLU A 10 -10.05 -24.14 12.26
CA GLU A 10 -9.27 -23.25 13.16
C GLU A 10 -7.88 -22.94 12.58
N LEU A 11 -7.24 -23.94 11.96
CA LEU A 11 -5.93 -23.77 11.34
C LEU A 11 -5.96 -22.85 10.12
N TRP A 12 -7.01 -22.92 9.28
CA TRP A 12 -7.18 -22.02 8.13
C TRP A 12 -7.39 -20.58 8.58
N GLN A 13 -8.21 -20.37 9.60
CA GLN A 13 -8.42 -19.03 10.16
C GLN A 13 -7.12 -18.43 10.70
N LEU A 14 -6.28 -19.24 11.35
CA LEU A 14 -4.96 -18.80 11.79
C LEU A 14 -4.07 -18.36 10.61
N PHE A 15 -4.05 -19.13 9.52
CA PHE A 15 -3.29 -18.77 8.32
C PHE A 15 -3.82 -17.51 7.64
N GLU A 16 -5.14 -17.34 7.54
CA GLU A 16 -5.76 -16.14 6.97
C GLU A 16 -5.39 -14.87 7.75
N ILE A 17 -5.48 -14.92 9.08
CA ILE A 17 -5.08 -13.81 9.95
C ILE A 17 -3.58 -13.55 9.79
N PHE A 18 -2.75 -14.60 9.80
CA PHE A 18 -1.30 -14.45 9.64
C PHE A 18 -0.93 -13.77 8.32
N TYR A 19 -1.49 -14.22 7.19
CA TYR A 19 -1.20 -13.64 5.88
C TYR A 19 -1.66 -12.18 5.80
N ASN A 20 -2.81 -11.84 6.36
CA ASN A 20 -3.31 -10.47 6.38
C ASN A 20 -2.42 -9.55 7.23
N VAL A 21 -2.00 -9.99 8.41
CA VAL A 21 -1.09 -9.23 9.29
C VAL A 21 0.25 -9.00 8.60
N VAL A 22 0.86 -10.05 8.03
CA VAL A 22 2.14 -9.94 7.32
C VAL A 22 2.00 -8.97 6.13
N SER A 23 0.93 -9.12 5.33
CA SER A 23 0.69 -8.25 4.18
C SER A 23 0.55 -6.78 4.59
N THR A 24 -0.24 -6.50 5.63
CA THR A 24 -0.49 -5.12 6.09
C THR A 24 0.74 -4.49 6.73
N VAL A 25 1.52 -5.25 7.51
CA VAL A 25 2.78 -4.77 8.10
C VAL A 25 3.81 -4.46 7.00
N LEU A 26 3.95 -5.33 5.99
CA LEU A 26 4.86 -5.08 4.87
C LEU A 26 4.43 -3.86 4.06
N ALA A 27 3.13 -3.70 3.78
CA ALA A 27 2.61 -2.53 3.09
C ALA A 27 2.90 -1.23 3.88
N GLY A 28 2.72 -1.24 5.20
CA GLY A 28 3.03 -0.12 6.08
C GLY A 28 4.53 0.20 6.13
N ALA A 29 5.39 -0.82 6.17
CA ALA A 29 6.84 -0.65 6.15
C ALA A 29 7.32 0.02 4.84
N VAL A 30 6.81 -0.45 3.69
CA VAL A 30 7.12 0.14 2.37
C VAL A 30 6.63 1.58 2.27
N PHE A 31 5.41 1.86 2.75
CA PHE A 31 4.89 3.22 2.82
C PHE A 31 5.78 4.14 3.68
N GLY A 32 6.20 3.66 4.85
CA GLY A 32 7.09 4.38 5.76
C GLY A 32 8.45 4.68 5.13
N ASP A 33 9.04 3.70 4.43
CA ASP A 33 10.33 3.85 3.75
C ASP A 33 10.30 4.96 2.68
N HIS A 34 9.19 5.07 1.93
CA HIS A 34 8.99 6.12 0.91
C HIS A 34 8.70 7.51 1.47
N CYS A 35 8.05 7.61 2.63
CA CYS A 35 7.62 8.88 3.19
C CYS A 35 8.62 9.48 4.20
N SER A 36 9.53 8.66 4.71
CA SER A 36 10.38 9.03 5.84
C SER A 36 11.61 9.84 5.38
N PRO A 37 11.84 11.05 5.92
CA PRO A 37 13.03 11.85 5.62
C PRO A 37 14.32 11.29 6.23
N ILE A 38 14.27 10.14 6.89
CA ILE A 38 15.45 9.48 7.46
C ILE A 38 15.67 8.09 6.88
N SER A 39 14.84 7.65 5.91
CA SER A 39 15.06 6.37 5.25
C SER A 39 16.29 6.42 4.34
N ASP A 40 17.09 5.35 4.38
CA ASP A 40 18.26 5.16 3.52
C ASP A 40 17.91 5.27 2.03
N THR A 41 16.77 4.70 1.61
CA THR A 41 16.33 4.74 0.21
C THR A 41 15.94 6.15 -0.21
N THR A 42 15.25 6.89 0.66
CA THR A 42 14.86 8.28 0.44
C THR A 42 16.06 9.22 0.38
N ILE A 43 17.07 8.99 1.23
CA ILE A 43 18.34 9.74 1.19
C ILE A 43 19.04 9.47 -0.14
N LEU A 44 19.23 8.20 -0.49
CA LEU A 44 19.92 7.81 -1.72
C LEU A 44 19.20 8.30 -2.98
N SER A 45 17.86 8.21 -3.05
CA SER A 45 17.07 8.69 -4.19
C SER A 45 17.16 10.21 -4.35
N SER A 46 17.17 10.97 -3.25
CA SER A 46 17.30 12.43 -3.29
C SER A 46 18.67 12.88 -3.78
N MET A 47 19.74 12.18 -3.37
CA MET A 47 21.11 12.40 -3.83
C MET A 47 21.27 12.05 -5.31
N ALA A 48 20.75 10.89 -5.75
CA ALA A 48 20.79 10.48 -7.14
C ALA A 48 20.03 11.47 -8.06
N SER A 49 18.96 12.07 -7.55
CA SER A 49 18.19 13.11 -8.24
C SER A 49 18.82 14.50 -8.17
N SER A 50 19.95 14.68 -7.48
CA SER A 50 20.64 15.97 -7.27
C SER A 50 19.72 17.08 -6.75
N CYS A 51 18.77 16.72 -5.88
CA CYS A 51 17.76 17.66 -5.37
C CYS A 51 17.87 17.82 -3.85
N ASN A 52 17.29 18.89 -3.31
CA ASN A 52 17.22 19.07 -1.87
C ASN A 52 16.39 17.94 -1.24
N HIS A 53 16.95 17.27 -0.23
CA HIS A 53 16.34 16.11 0.42
C HIS A 53 14.93 16.37 0.96
N ILE A 54 14.73 17.48 1.67
CA ILE A 54 13.40 17.82 2.22
C ILE A 54 12.42 18.18 1.11
N ALA A 55 12.89 18.81 0.03
CA ALA A 55 12.05 19.05 -1.15
C ALA A 55 11.62 17.73 -1.81
N HIS A 56 12.53 16.76 -1.96
CA HIS A 56 12.24 15.42 -2.47
C HIS A 56 11.08 14.77 -1.69
N VAL A 57 11.24 14.67 -0.37
CA VAL A 57 10.23 14.07 0.52
C VAL A 57 8.89 14.80 0.44
N LYS A 58 8.91 16.15 0.49
CA LYS A 58 7.69 16.96 0.38
C LYS A 58 6.95 16.74 -0.93
N THR A 59 7.66 16.56 -2.03
CA THR A 59 7.02 16.26 -3.32
C THR A 59 6.48 14.85 -3.41
N GLN A 60 7.08 13.88 -2.71
CA GLN A 60 6.63 12.48 -2.72
C GLN A 60 5.44 12.20 -1.79
N LEU A 61 5.37 12.89 -0.63
CA LEU A 61 4.32 12.69 0.38
C LEU A 61 2.89 12.70 -0.19
N PRO A 62 2.47 13.65 -1.05
CA PRO A 62 1.13 13.64 -1.63
C PRO A 62 0.83 12.37 -2.43
N TYR A 63 1.79 11.87 -3.22
CA TYR A 63 1.63 10.65 -4.00
C TYR A 63 1.56 9.42 -3.08
N ALA A 64 2.48 9.33 -2.12
CA ALA A 64 2.53 8.22 -1.20
C ALA A 64 1.28 8.13 -0.33
N LEU A 65 0.76 9.27 0.17
CA LEU A 65 -0.50 9.31 0.92
C LEU A 65 -1.70 8.88 0.07
N THR A 66 -1.75 9.29 -1.21
CA THR A 66 -2.82 8.89 -2.13
C THR A 66 -2.83 7.38 -2.35
N VAL A 67 -1.66 6.79 -2.62
CA VAL A 67 -1.51 5.34 -2.82
C VAL A 67 -1.77 4.58 -1.52
N GLY A 68 -1.19 5.04 -0.40
CA GLY A 68 -1.36 4.43 0.91
C GLY A 68 -2.82 4.43 1.38
N ALA A 69 -3.53 5.54 1.21
CA ALA A 69 -4.96 5.61 1.52
C ALA A 69 -5.78 4.66 0.62
N THR A 70 -5.50 4.63 -0.68
CA THR A 70 -6.19 3.72 -1.61
C THR A 70 -5.95 2.26 -1.24
N ALA A 71 -4.70 1.88 -0.93
CA ALA A 71 -4.36 0.54 -0.50
C ALA A 71 -5.03 0.16 0.82
N LEU A 72 -5.06 1.07 1.80
CA LEU A 72 -5.70 0.82 3.10
C LEU A 72 -7.21 0.61 2.97
N PHE A 73 -7.92 1.51 2.26
CA PHE A 73 -9.37 1.43 2.15
C PHE A 73 -9.83 0.35 1.18
N ILE A 74 -9.21 0.25 -0.01
CA ILE A 74 -9.65 -0.68 -1.05
C ILE A 74 -8.99 -2.05 -0.88
N GLY A 75 -7.68 -2.08 -0.64
CA GLY A 75 -6.89 -3.31 -0.57
C GLY A 75 -7.00 -4.06 0.75
N SER A 76 -7.13 -3.36 1.88
CA SER A 76 -7.21 -3.99 3.21
C SER A 76 -8.64 -3.99 3.75
N LEU A 77 -9.28 -2.83 3.88
CA LEU A 77 -10.57 -2.71 4.55
C LEU A 77 -11.70 -3.37 3.76
N ILE A 78 -11.85 -3.06 2.46
CA ILE A 78 -12.90 -3.68 1.63
C ILE A 78 -12.64 -5.18 1.44
N SER A 79 -11.37 -5.59 1.33
CA SER A 79 -10.98 -7.00 1.24
C SER A 79 -11.49 -7.81 2.44
N ALA A 80 -11.52 -7.23 3.64
CA ALA A 80 -12.04 -7.87 4.84
C ALA A 80 -13.54 -8.26 4.76
N PHE A 81 -14.30 -7.69 3.82
CA PHE A 81 -15.70 -8.08 3.58
C PHE A 81 -15.85 -9.27 2.60
N GLY A 82 -14.76 -9.93 2.22
CA GLY A 82 -14.78 -11.12 1.37
C GLY A 82 -14.91 -10.85 -0.13
N VAL A 83 -14.59 -9.62 -0.57
CA VAL A 83 -14.57 -9.27 -2.00
C VAL A 83 -13.35 -9.91 -2.68
N ASN A 84 -13.51 -10.35 -3.93
CA ASN A 84 -12.42 -10.92 -4.71
C ASN A 84 -11.21 -9.96 -4.80
N GLN A 85 -10.04 -10.44 -4.40
CA GLN A 85 -8.83 -9.63 -4.27
C GLN A 85 -8.28 -9.12 -5.62
N LEU A 86 -8.42 -9.91 -6.70
CA LEU A 86 -8.04 -9.49 -8.05
C LEU A 86 -8.91 -8.31 -8.51
N LEU A 87 -10.21 -8.37 -8.21
CA LEU A 87 -11.14 -7.28 -8.52
C LEU A 87 -10.76 -6.01 -7.77
N LEU A 88 -10.37 -6.11 -6.50
CA LEU A 88 -9.91 -4.96 -5.71
C LEU A 88 -8.61 -4.35 -6.25
N PHE A 89 -7.67 -5.14 -6.77
CA PHE A 89 -6.49 -4.61 -7.44
C PHE A 89 -6.83 -3.83 -8.71
N VAL A 90 -7.76 -4.35 -9.52
CA VAL A 90 -8.23 -3.66 -10.74
C VAL A 90 -8.94 -2.35 -10.36
N ILE A 91 -9.86 -2.39 -9.39
CA ILE A 91 -10.58 -1.21 -8.90
C ILE A 91 -9.61 -0.18 -8.32
N GLY A 92 -8.66 -0.59 -7.48
CA GLY A 92 -7.65 0.31 -6.90
C GLY A 92 -6.81 0.98 -7.97
N THR A 93 -6.39 0.25 -9.00
CA THR A 93 -5.64 0.81 -10.14
C THR A 93 -6.48 1.83 -10.91
N ILE A 94 -7.75 1.54 -11.18
CA ILE A 94 -8.69 2.47 -11.84
C ILE A 94 -8.89 3.73 -11.00
N ILE A 95 -9.05 3.61 -9.68
CA ILE A 95 -9.18 4.73 -8.75
C ILE A 95 -7.93 5.62 -8.81
N LEU A 96 -6.73 5.04 -8.70
CA LEU A 96 -5.48 5.79 -8.78
C LEU A 96 -5.32 6.50 -10.12
N TYR A 97 -5.67 5.82 -11.23
CA TYR A 97 -5.68 6.43 -12.55
C TYR A 97 -6.59 7.67 -12.59
N PHE A 98 -7.83 7.56 -12.09
CA PHE A 98 -8.75 8.69 -12.08
C PHE A 98 -8.31 9.82 -11.14
N ILE A 99 -7.73 9.50 -9.99
CA ILE A 99 -7.16 10.53 -9.09
C ILE A 99 -6.08 11.31 -9.82
N ILE A 100 -5.14 10.64 -10.49
CA ILE A 100 -4.09 11.30 -11.26
C ILE A 100 -4.68 12.06 -12.45
N TYR A 101 -5.69 11.52 -13.12
CA TYR A 101 -6.34 12.16 -14.25
C TYR A 101 -6.99 13.50 -13.88
N PHE A 102 -7.67 13.57 -12.73
CA PHE A 102 -8.37 14.79 -12.29
C PHE A 102 -7.47 15.76 -11.52
N PHE A 103 -6.55 15.28 -10.68
CA PHE A 103 -5.74 16.11 -9.78
C PHE A 103 -4.28 16.27 -10.24
N GLY A 104 -3.82 15.42 -11.15
CA GLY A 104 -2.46 15.46 -11.67
C GLY A 104 -2.21 16.73 -12.48
N LYS A 105 -1.06 17.36 -12.23
CA LYS A 105 -0.59 18.50 -13.03
C LYS A 105 0.34 18.00 -14.11
N LYS A 106 0.21 18.55 -15.33
CA LYS A 106 1.20 18.34 -16.39
C LYS A 106 2.54 18.87 -15.92
N THR A 107 3.55 18.01 -15.88
CA THR A 107 4.94 18.42 -15.74
C THR A 107 5.43 18.93 -17.09
N ILE A 108 5.80 20.20 -17.14
CA ILE A 108 6.47 20.82 -18.28
C ILE A 108 7.95 20.61 -17.99
N PHE A 109 8.56 19.63 -18.64
CA PHE A 109 10.01 19.46 -18.64
C PHE A 109 10.63 20.44 -19.63
#